data_AF-A0A7S6WN79-F1
#
_entry.id   AF-A0A7S6WN79-F1
#
_cell.length_a   1.000
_cell.length_b   1.000
_cell.length_c   1.000
_cell.angle_alpha   90.00
_cell.angle_beta   90.00
_cell.angle_gamma   90.00
#
_symmetry.space_group_name_H-M   'P 1'
#
loop_
_entity.id
_entity.type
_entity.pdbx_description
1 polymer ?
#
loop_
_entity_poly.entity_id
_entity_poly.type
_entity_poly.pdbx_seq_one_letter_code
_entity_poly.pdbx_strand_id
1 'polypeptide(L)'
;MTYELKNYIESYQYLKEKNITSLSELKDSISVLNDKNYITTKAIKGTEKRIDDKIKLINQAEKYLKYKDTYKAHTKLKKSKQEDFYNEHTTEIILFDSAKKYLKEHLGESKTLNISKWKSEVGTLKKEKKNLYNQILEMRKGVERAESVRNCIKQLQKHSKELTQVKNHELDL
;
A
#
# COMPACT_ATOMS: atom_id res chain seq x y z
N MET A 1 -13.69 -38.38 8.29
CA MET A 1 -12.46 -37.78 8.86
C MET A 1 -12.90 -36.72 9.86
N THR A 2 -12.50 -36.82 11.13
CA THR A 2 -12.83 -35.81 12.14
C THR A 2 -12.09 -34.49 11.85
N TYR A 3 -12.68 -33.35 12.24
CA TYR A 3 -12.12 -32.02 12.01
C TYR A 3 -10.69 -31.87 12.56
N GLU A 4 -10.41 -32.48 13.71
CA GLU A 4 -9.09 -32.47 14.34
C GLU A 4 -8.03 -33.20 13.52
N LEU A 5 -8.35 -34.39 12.99
CA LEU A 5 -7.39 -35.16 12.19
C LEU A 5 -6.99 -34.43 10.91
N LYS A 6 -7.94 -33.74 10.28
CA LYS A 6 -7.67 -32.90 9.10
C LYS A 6 -6.70 -31.78 9.43
N ASN A 7 -6.91 -31.06 10.54
CA ASN A 7 -6.02 -29.97 10.98
C ASN A 7 -4.60 -30.47 11.29
N TYR A 8 -4.47 -31.67 11.86
CA TYR A 8 -3.16 -32.28 12.10
C TYR A 8 -2.41 -32.61 10.79
N ILE A 9 -3.11 -33.20 9.81
CA ILE A 9 -2.53 -33.52 8.51
C ILE A 9 -2.08 -32.25 7.80
N GLU A 10 -2.92 -31.22 7.74
CA GLU A 10 -2.59 -29.93 7.12
C GLU A 10 -1.41 -29.25 7.82
N SER A 11 -1.37 -29.29 9.16
CA SER A 11 -0.27 -28.73 9.94
C SER A 11 1.05 -29.46 9.68
N TYR A 12 1.02 -30.80 9.65
CA TYR A 12 2.19 -31.62 9.34
C TYR A 12 2.72 -31.36 7.92
N GLN A 13 1.82 -31.28 6.93
CA GLN A 13 2.18 -30.94 5.55
C GLN A 13 2.84 -29.57 5.47
N TYR A 14 2.28 -28.55 6.12
CA TYR A 14 2.88 -27.21 6.15
C TYR A 14 4.30 -27.22 6.74
N LEU A 15 4.50 -27.89 7.88
CA LEU A 15 5.81 -27.99 8.52
C LEU A 15 6.82 -28.67 7.59
N LYS A 16 6.43 -29.76 6.94
CA LYS A 16 7.25 -30.48 5.97
C LYS A 16 7.59 -29.62 4.74
N GLU A 17 6.61 -28.93 4.15
CA GLU A 17 6.81 -28.04 2.99
C GLU A 17 7.76 -26.88 3.31
N LYS A 18 7.72 -26.37 4.54
CA LYS A 18 8.56 -25.26 5.00
C LYS A 18 9.87 -25.71 5.63
N ASN A 19 10.13 -27.02 5.71
CA ASN A 19 11.28 -27.61 6.40
C ASN A 19 11.42 -27.11 7.85
N ILE A 20 10.29 -26.93 8.53
CA ILE A 20 10.23 -26.49 9.93
C ILE A 20 10.24 -27.73 10.81
N THR A 21 11.26 -27.84 11.66
CA THR A 21 11.49 -28.98 12.55
C THR A 21 11.24 -28.64 14.01
N SER A 22 11.16 -27.35 14.35
CA SER A 22 10.94 -26.90 15.73
C SER A 22 9.90 -25.79 15.86
N LEU A 23 9.33 -25.67 17.07
CA LEU A 23 8.42 -24.57 17.42
C LEU A 23 9.13 -23.20 17.38
N SER A 24 10.44 -23.15 17.62
CA SER A 24 11.22 -21.91 17.49
C SER A 24 11.27 -21.46 16.03
N GLU A 25 11.64 -22.37 15.12
CA GLU A 25 11.67 -22.08 13.68
C GLU A 25 10.30 -21.64 13.14
N LEU A 26 9.21 -22.21 13.65
CA LEU A 26 7.86 -21.77 13.30
C LEU A 26 7.59 -20.32 13.75
N LYS A 27 7.98 -19.98 14.98
CA LYS A 27 7.84 -18.61 15.51
C LYS A 27 8.69 -17.61 14.72
N ASP A 28 9.92 -17.97 14.39
CA ASP A 28 10.83 -17.14 13.62
C ASP A 28 10.27 -16.89 12.22
N SER A 29 9.73 -17.94 11.57
CA SER A 29 9.04 -17.83 10.27
C SER A 29 7.84 -16.88 10.33
N ILE A 30 7.00 -16.97 11.38
CA ILE A 30 5.89 -16.04 11.60
C ILE A 30 6.39 -14.60 11.77
N SER A 31 7.45 -14.40 12.58
CA SER A 31 8.04 -13.07 12.78
C SER A 31 8.51 -12.47 11.46
N VAL A 32 9.27 -13.23 10.66
CA VAL A 32 9.76 -12.80 9.35
C VAL A 32 8.61 -12.43 8.41
N LEU A 33 7.52 -13.20 8.40
CA LEU A 33 6.34 -12.87 7.60
C LEU A 33 5.66 -11.58 8.07
N ASN A 34 5.56 -11.35 9.38
CA ASN A 34 4.99 -10.13 9.94
C ASN A 34 5.85 -8.89 9.62
N ASP A 35 7.17 -9.01 9.73
CA ASP A 35 8.09 -7.92 9.39
C ASP A 35 7.97 -7.54 7.91
N LYS A 36 7.95 -8.53 7.02
CA LYS A 36 7.74 -8.31 5.58
C LYS A 36 6.38 -7.70 5.28
N ASN A 37 5.32 -8.13 5.98
CA ASN A 37 3.97 -7.56 5.87
C ASN A 37 3.95 -6.08 6.29
N TYR A 38 4.61 -5.73 7.38
CA TYR A 38 4.75 -4.35 7.85
C TYR A 38 5.50 -3.47 6.83
N ILE A 39 6.66 -3.93 6.36
CA ILE A 39 7.47 -3.21 5.35
C ILE A 39 6.66 -2.98 4.07
N THR A 40 5.96 -4.01 3.59
CA THR A 40 5.15 -3.95 2.36
C THR A 40 3.97 -3.00 2.52
N THR A 41 3.31 -2.99 3.69
CA THR A 41 2.25 -2.01 3.99
C THR A 41 2.78 -0.57 3.91
N LYS A 42 3.97 -0.32 4.44
CA LYS A 42 4.62 0.99 4.36
C LYS A 42 4.97 1.37 2.92
N ALA A 43 5.46 0.43 2.13
CA ALA A 43 5.75 0.63 0.71
C ALA A 43 4.49 0.97 -0.12
N ILE A 44 3.37 0.30 0.15
CA ILE A 44 2.07 0.61 -0.46
C ILE A 44 1.67 2.06 -0.16
N LYS A 45 1.68 2.45 1.12
CA LYS A 45 1.33 3.83 1.54
C LYS A 45 2.24 4.88 0.88
N GLY A 46 3.54 4.59 0.80
CA GLY A 46 4.49 5.47 0.12
C GLY A 46 4.20 5.59 -1.39
N THR A 47 3.83 4.49 -2.03
CA THR A 47 3.45 4.46 -3.45
C THR A 47 2.17 5.24 -3.71
N GLU A 48 1.16 5.12 -2.83
CA GLU A 48 -0.09 5.88 -2.90
C GLU A 48 0.14 7.38 -2.82
N LYS A 49 0.95 7.81 -1.84
CA LYS A 49 1.33 9.22 -1.72
C LYS A 49 2.00 9.75 -3.00
N ARG A 50 2.94 8.99 -3.57
CA ARG A 50 3.62 9.35 -4.82
C ARG A 50 2.66 9.44 -6.02
N ILE A 51 1.65 8.56 -6.09
CA ILE A 51 0.61 8.62 -7.10
C ILE A 51 -0.21 9.89 -6.94
N ASP A 52 -0.68 10.18 -5.73
CA ASP A 52 -1.53 11.34 -5.44
C ASP A 52 -0.81 12.66 -5.71
N ASP A 53 0.45 12.77 -5.29
CA ASP A 53 1.27 13.95 -5.53
C ASP A 53 1.48 14.19 -7.04
N LYS A 54 1.71 13.12 -7.82
CA LYS A 54 1.81 13.23 -9.28
C LYS A 54 0.49 13.58 -9.94
N ILE A 55 -0.63 13.02 -9.50
CA ILE A 55 -1.95 13.37 -10.03
C ILE A 55 -2.25 14.85 -9.78
N LYS A 56 -1.97 15.36 -8.58
CA LYS A 56 -2.10 16.80 -8.27
C LYS A 56 -1.24 17.64 -9.20
N LEU A 57 0.01 17.25 -9.41
CA LEU A 57 0.93 17.94 -10.32
C LEU A 57 0.42 17.97 -11.76
N ILE A 58 -0.09 16.83 -12.27
CA ILE A 58 -0.71 16.72 -13.60
C ILE A 58 -1.92 17.65 -13.70
N ASN A 59 -2.84 17.59 -12.74
CA ASN A 59 -4.06 18.39 -12.77
C ASN A 59 -3.76 19.89 -12.78
N GLN A 60 -2.77 20.33 -12.01
CA GLN A 60 -2.36 21.74 -11.98
C GLN A 60 -1.66 22.16 -13.29
N ALA A 61 -0.84 21.29 -13.88
CA ALA A 61 -0.24 21.55 -15.19
C ALA A 61 -1.29 21.64 -16.30
N GLU A 62 -2.30 20.77 -16.29
CA GLU A 62 -3.41 20.82 -17.24
C GLU A 62 -4.25 22.10 -17.09
N LYS A 63 -4.57 22.51 -15.84
CA LYS A 63 -5.23 23.80 -15.57
C LYS A 63 -4.40 24.98 -16.05
N TYR A 64 -3.09 24.97 -15.76
CA TYR A 64 -2.18 26.01 -16.21
C TYR A 64 -2.21 26.16 -17.73
N LEU A 65 -2.10 25.05 -18.48
CA LEU A 65 -2.13 25.08 -19.93
C LEU A 65 -3.48 25.53 -20.48
N LYS A 66 -4.59 25.03 -19.90
CA LYS A 66 -5.96 25.35 -20.33
C LYS A 66 -6.26 26.85 -20.26
N TYR A 67 -5.82 27.53 -19.21
CA TYR A 67 -6.17 28.95 -18.97
C TYR A 67 -5.05 29.94 -19.30
N LYS A 68 -3.93 29.44 -19.85
CA LYS A 68 -2.74 30.25 -20.16
C LYS A 68 -3.03 31.40 -21.10
N ASP A 69 -3.81 31.16 -22.14
CA ASP A 69 -4.03 32.16 -23.18
C ASP A 69 -5.07 33.21 -22.76
N THR A 70 -6.09 32.84 -21.96
CA THR A 70 -6.98 33.79 -21.28
C THR A 70 -6.18 34.73 -20.36
N TYR A 71 -5.28 34.18 -19.55
CA TYR A 71 -4.42 34.99 -18.69
C TYR A 71 -3.51 35.92 -19.50
N LYS A 72 -2.89 35.43 -20.58
CA LYS A 72 -2.08 36.28 -21.46
C LYS A 72 -2.90 37.41 -22.09
N ALA A 73 -4.12 37.14 -22.54
CA ALA A 73 -5.02 38.15 -23.10
C ALA A 73 -5.29 39.24 -22.05
N HIS A 74 -5.68 38.86 -20.82
CA HIS A 74 -5.85 39.78 -19.70
C HIS A 74 -4.63 40.69 -19.49
N THR A 75 -3.42 40.12 -19.44
CA THR A 75 -2.18 40.90 -19.18
C THR A 75 -1.76 41.84 -20.31
N LYS A 76 -2.28 41.64 -21.53
CA LYS A 76 -1.94 42.47 -22.71
C LYS A 76 -2.93 43.61 -22.95
N LEU A 77 -4.07 43.61 -22.26
CA LEU A 77 -5.08 44.66 -22.41
C LEU A 77 -4.58 45.98 -21.80
N LYS A 78 -5.12 47.10 -22.32
CA LYS A 78 -4.96 48.40 -21.67
C LYS A 78 -5.64 48.35 -20.29
N LYS A 79 -5.08 49.05 -19.30
CA LYS A 79 -5.63 49.10 -17.92
C LYS A 79 -7.14 49.38 -17.89
N SER A 80 -7.63 50.28 -18.75
CA SER A 80 -9.06 50.64 -18.83
C SER A 80 -10.00 49.52 -19.29
N LYS A 81 -9.48 48.43 -19.88
CA LYS A 81 -10.28 47.26 -20.31
C LYS A 81 -9.96 46.00 -19.50
N GLN A 82 -9.00 46.09 -18.59
CA GLN A 82 -8.49 44.95 -17.86
C GLN A 82 -9.47 44.49 -16.78
N GLU A 83 -10.18 45.43 -16.15
CA GLU A 83 -11.19 45.18 -15.13
C GLU A 83 -12.41 44.45 -15.70
N ASP A 84 -12.99 44.95 -16.81
CA ASP A 84 -14.13 44.29 -17.48
C ASP A 84 -13.78 42.84 -17.89
N PHE A 85 -12.63 42.66 -18.54
CA PHE A 85 -12.15 41.32 -18.92
C PHE A 85 -11.90 40.42 -17.71
N TYR A 86 -11.37 40.99 -16.61
CA TYR A 86 -11.18 40.23 -15.38
C TYR A 86 -12.52 39.77 -14.84
N ASN A 87 -13.52 40.64 -14.77
CA ASN A 87 -14.84 40.31 -14.25
C ASN A 87 -15.52 39.21 -15.08
N GLU A 88 -15.36 39.24 -16.41
CA GLU A 88 -15.86 38.20 -17.32
C GLU A 88 -15.11 36.86 -17.18
N HIS A 89 -13.81 36.88 -16.90
CA HIS A 89 -12.93 35.70 -16.85
C HIS A 89 -12.34 35.42 -15.46
N THR A 90 -13.03 35.86 -14.41
CA THR A 90 -12.49 35.83 -13.04
C THR A 90 -12.12 34.40 -12.63
N THR A 91 -12.97 33.43 -12.98
CA THR A 91 -12.77 32.02 -12.63
C THR A 91 -11.52 31.45 -13.29
N GLU A 92 -11.34 31.68 -14.59
CA GLU A 92 -10.20 31.21 -15.36
C GLU A 92 -8.89 31.82 -14.86
N ILE A 93 -8.89 33.12 -14.57
CA ILE A 93 -7.71 33.85 -14.08
C ILE A 93 -7.31 33.33 -12.69
N ILE A 94 -8.26 33.18 -11.76
CA ILE A 94 -8.01 32.62 -10.43
C ILE A 94 -7.47 31.19 -10.51
N LEU A 95 -8.07 30.34 -11.36
CA LEU A 95 -7.61 28.96 -11.54
C LEU A 95 -6.20 28.91 -12.13
N PHE A 96 -5.88 29.78 -13.08
CA PHE A 96 -4.54 29.89 -13.64
C PHE A 96 -3.51 30.33 -12.60
N ASP A 97 -3.79 31.38 -11.82
CA ASP A 97 -2.86 31.88 -10.81
C ASP A 97 -2.61 30.85 -9.70
N SER A 98 -3.65 30.14 -9.27
CA SER A 98 -3.52 29.01 -8.33
C SER A 98 -2.62 27.91 -8.89
N ALA A 99 -2.85 27.48 -10.13
CA ALA A 99 -2.04 26.47 -10.80
C ALA A 99 -0.58 26.91 -10.97
N LYS A 100 -0.37 28.16 -11.40
CA LYS A 100 0.95 28.77 -11.58
C LYS A 100 1.73 28.82 -10.26
N LYS A 101 1.09 29.22 -9.15
CA LYS A 101 1.69 29.23 -7.82
C LYS A 101 2.09 27.81 -7.39
N TYR A 102 1.18 26.85 -7.50
CA TYR A 102 1.45 25.46 -7.14
C TYR A 102 2.63 24.87 -7.93
N LEU A 103 2.64 25.06 -9.26
CA LEU A 103 3.71 24.54 -10.12
C LEU A 103 5.06 25.18 -9.79
N LYS A 104 5.09 26.48 -9.47
CA LYS A 104 6.33 27.16 -9.03
C LYS A 104 6.89 26.56 -7.74
N GLU A 105 6.03 26.26 -6.77
CA GLU A 105 6.44 25.65 -5.48
C GLU A 105 6.95 24.22 -5.65
N HIS A 106 6.42 23.45 -6.61
CA HIS A 106 6.73 22.02 -6.75
C HIS A 106 7.76 21.69 -7.84
N LEU A 107 7.98 22.57 -8.82
CA LEU A 107 8.95 22.38 -9.91
C LEU A 107 10.18 23.28 -9.79
N GLY A 108 10.17 24.25 -8.88
CA GLY A 108 11.25 25.23 -8.72
C GLY A 108 11.47 26.04 -10.00
N GLU A 109 12.72 26.10 -10.45
CA GLU A 109 13.12 26.85 -11.66
C GLU A 109 12.80 26.11 -12.97
N SER A 110 12.44 24.83 -12.90
CA SER A 110 12.11 24.04 -14.09
C SER A 110 10.80 24.51 -14.70
N LYS A 111 10.88 25.07 -15.92
CA LYS A 111 9.72 25.57 -16.66
C LYS A 111 9.00 24.49 -17.49
N THR A 112 9.52 23.27 -17.52
CA THR A 112 9.05 22.22 -18.43
C THR A 112 7.93 21.40 -17.80
N LEU A 113 6.72 21.50 -18.35
CA LEU A 113 5.55 20.71 -17.93
C LEU A 113 5.53 19.36 -18.67
N ASN A 114 6.12 18.33 -18.05
CA ASN A 114 6.25 17.01 -18.67
C ASN A 114 5.06 16.09 -18.35
N ILE A 115 3.86 16.52 -18.74
CA ILE A 115 2.58 15.86 -18.37
C ILE A 115 2.53 14.41 -18.85
N SER A 116 2.98 14.12 -20.08
CA SER A 116 2.98 12.77 -20.63
C SER A 116 3.88 11.82 -19.82
N LYS A 117 5.07 12.28 -19.43
CA LYS A 117 5.97 11.53 -18.54
C LYS A 117 5.33 11.26 -17.18
N TRP A 118 4.74 12.27 -16.54
CA TRP A 118 4.08 12.09 -15.24
C TRP A 118 2.90 11.11 -15.33
N LYS A 119 2.11 11.14 -16.41
CA LYS A 119 1.03 10.17 -16.64
C LYS A 119 1.57 8.75 -16.78
N SER A 120 2.67 8.56 -17.51
CA SER A 120 3.34 7.26 -17.64
C SER A 120 3.86 6.75 -16.28
N GLU A 121 4.50 7.63 -15.50
CA GLU A 121 4.98 7.31 -14.15
C GLU A 121 3.83 6.91 -13.21
N VAL A 122 2.69 7.60 -13.25
CA VAL A 122 1.49 7.21 -12.50
C VAL A 122 1.01 5.82 -12.92
N GLY A 123 1.03 5.51 -14.22
CA GLY A 123 0.70 4.18 -14.72
C GLY A 123 1.62 3.09 -14.15
N THR A 124 2.93 3.35 -14.14
CA THR A 124 3.92 2.44 -13.55
C THR A 124 3.72 2.26 -12.04
N LEU A 125 3.51 3.35 -11.29
CA LEU A 125 3.27 3.29 -9.85
C LEU A 125 1.97 2.53 -9.51
N LYS A 126 0.93 2.66 -10.32
CA LYS A 126 -0.32 1.87 -10.15
C LYS A 126 -0.07 0.38 -10.35
N LYS A 127 0.76 -0.02 -11.32
CA LYS A 127 1.17 -1.42 -11.52
C LYS A 127 2.00 -1.94 -10.34
N GLU A 128 2.97 -1.15 -9.88
CA GLU A 128 3.78 -1.46 -8.68
C GLU A 128 2.89 -1.65 -7.45
N LYS A 129 1.97 -0.71 -7.20
CA LYS A 129 0.99 -0.80 -6.11
C LYS A 129 0.19 -2.10 -6.17
N LYS A 130 -0.34 -2.46 -7.35
CA LYS A 130 -1.10 -3.71 -7.54
C LYS A 130 -0.25 -4.94 -7.20
N ASN A 131 1.02 -4.96 -7.61
CA ASN A 131 1.94 -6.04 -7.29
C ASN A 131 2.19 -6.15 -5.77
N LEU A 132 2.44 -5.03 -5.10
CA LEU A 132 2.61 -4.99 -3.64
C LEU A 132 1.34 -5.47 -2.91
N TYR A 133 0.15 -5.12 -3.39
CA TYR A 133 -1.12 -5.61 -2.85
C TYR A 133 -1.29 -7.12 -2.99
N ASN A 134 -0.85 -7.71 -4.10
CA ASN A 134 -0.88 -9.15 -4.26
C ASN A 134 0.10 -9.83 -3.29
N GLN A 135 1.30 -9.28 -3.12
CA GLN A 135 2.29 -9.81 -2.18
C GLN A 135 1.80 -9.79 -0.73
N ILE A 136 1.21 -8.69 -0.28
CA ILE A 136 0.70 -8.59 1.09
C ILE A 136 -0.48 -9.55 1.34
N LEU A 137 -1.32 -9.80 0.33
CA LEU A 137 -2.40 -10.78 0.43
C LEU A 137 -1.84 -12.18 0.65
N GLU A 138 -0.84 -12.58 -0.12
CA GLU A 138 -0.20 -13.89 0.03
C GLU A 138 0.56 -14.02 1.36
N MET A 139 1.24 -12.96 1.82
CA MET A 139 1.89 -12.96 3.13
C MET A 139 0.89 -13.12 4.27
N ARG A 140 -0.28 -12.44 4.22
CA ARG A 140 -1.32 -12.57 5.26
C ARG A 140 -1.89 -13.99 5.32
N LYS A 141 -2.16 -14.61 4.17
CA LYS A 141 -2.53 -16.03 4.10
C LYS A 141 -1.44 -16.92 4.69
N GLY A 142 -0.17 -16.61 4.42
CA GLY A 142 0.98 -17.31 4.99
C GLY A 142 1.03 -17.24 6.52
N VAL A 143 0.82 -16.05 7.09
CA VAL A 143 0.75 -15.84 8.55
C VAL A 143 -0.41 -16.61 9.16
N GLU A 144 -1.59 -16.55 8.55
CA GLU A 144 -2.79 -17.25 9.02
C GLU A 144 -2.60 -18.78 9.07
N ARG A 145 -1.99 -19.35 8.03
CA ARG A 145 -1.64 -20.78 8.00
C ARG A 145 -0.61 -21.13 9.08
N ALA A 146 0.43 -20.32 9.22
CA ALA A 146 1.49 -20.54 10.21
C ALA A 146 0.97 -20.46 11.65
N GLU A 147 0.08 -19.50 11.95
CA GLU A 147 -0.55 -19.39 13.27
C GLU A 147 -1.54 -20.54 13.53
N SER A 148 -2.25 -21.01 12.50
CA SER A 148 -3.09 -22.21 12.60
C SER A 148 -2.26 -23.45 12.99
N VAL A 149 -1.11 -23.66 12.32
CA VAL A 149 -0.16 -24.73 12.65
C VAL A 149 0.36 -24.58 14.08
N ARG A 150 0.72 -23.37 14.49
CA ARG A 150 1.20 -23.09 15.85
C ARG A 150 0.15 -23.41 16.91
N ASN A 151 -1.12 -23.08 16.65
CA ASN A 151 -2.22 -23.39 17.55
C ASN A 151 -2.49 -24.90 17.63
N CYS A 152 -2.39 -25.59 16.49
CA CYS A 152 -2.50 -27.04 16.40
C CYS A 152 -1.42 -27.75 17.27
N ILE A 153 -0.16 -27.31 17.17
CA ILE A 153 0.94 -27.84 18.00
C ILE A 153 0.68 -27.59 19.49
N LYS A 154 0.20 -26.40 19.86
CA LYS A 154 -0.14 -26.09 21.27
C LYS A 154 -1.23 -27.00 21.82
N GLN A 155 -2.26 -27.29 21.03
CA GLN A 155 -3.34 -28.21 21.41
C GLN A 155 -2.80 -29.63 21.62
N LEU A 156 -1.96 -30.14 20.72
CA LEU A 156 -1.29 -31.44 20.88
C LEU A 156 -0.48 -31.51 22.18
N GLN A 157 0.33 -30.49 22.44
CA GLN A 157 1.15 -30.41 23.66
C GLN A 157 0.31 -30.37 24.94
N LYS A 158 -0.89 -29.79 24.88
CA LYS A 158 -1.83 -29.77 26.00
C LYS A 158 -2.42 -31.17 26.22
N HIS A 159 -2.97 -31.79 25.18
CA HIS A 159 -3.58 -33.11 25.26
C HIS A 159 -2.56 -34.19 25.70
N SER A 160 -1.31 -34.11 25.23
CA SER A 160 -0.26 -35.05 25.62
C SER A 160 0.08 -34.95 27.12
N LYS A 161 0.06 -33.73 27.68
CA LYS A 161 0.30 -33.51 29.12
C LYS A 161 -0.83 -34.06 29.97
N GLU A 162 -2.07 -33.80 29.59
CA GLU A 162 -3.27 -34.33 30.27
C GLU A 162 -3.28 -35.86 30.27
N LEU A 163 -2.98 -36.50 29.13
CA LEU A 163 -2.85 -37.96 29.04
C LEU A 163 -1.73 -38.53 29.92
N THR A 164 -0.61 -37.83 30.04
CA THR A 164 0.50 -38.26 30.90
C THR A 164 0.12 -38.16 32.38
N GLN A 165 -0.60 -37.11 32.77
CA GLN A 165 -1.09 -36.95 34.14
C GLN A 165 -2.08 -38.05 34.51
N VAL A 166 -3.05 -38.37 33.65
CA VAL A 166 -4.01 -39.46 33.90
C VAL A 166 -3.29 -40.80 34.08
N LYS A 167 -2.35 -41.14 33.19
CA LYS A 167 -1.58 -42.39 33.30
C LYS A 167 -0.79 -42.51 34.60
N ASN A 168 -0.20 -41.42 35.08
CA ASN A 168 0.54 -41.45 36.35
C ASN A 168 -0.41 -41.68 37.53
N HIS A 169 -1.59 -41.05 37.55
CA HIS A 169 -2.58 -41.29 38.60
C HIS A 169 -3.15 -42.71 38.59
N GLU A 170 -3.24 -43.36 37.42
CA GLU A 170 -3.67 -44.76 37.29
C GLU A 170 -2.61 -45.78 37.75
N LEU A 171 -1.33 -45.43 37.72
CA LEU A 171 -0.22 -46.29 38.15
C LEU A 171 0.13 -46.14 39.64
N ASP A 172 -0.27 -45.03 40.26
CA ASP A 172 -0.11 -44.76 41.69
C ASP A 172 -1.27 -45.32 42.55
N LEU A 173 -2.24 -46.02 41.93
CA LEU A 173 -3.39 -46.72 42.53
C LEU A 173 -3.17 -48.25 42.51
#